data_AF-A0A838TFL9-F1
#
_entry.id   AF-A0A838TFL9-F1
#
_cell.length_a   1.000
_cell.length_b   1.000
_cell.length_c   1.000
_cell.angle_alpha   90.00
_cell.angle_beta   90.00
_cell.angle_gamma   90.00
#
_symmetry.space_group_name_H-M   'P 1'
#
loop_
_entity.id
_entity.type
_entity.pdbx_description
1 polymer ?
#
loop_
_entity_poly.entity_id
_entity_poly.type
_entity_poly.pdbx_seq_one_letter_code
_entity_poly.pdbx_strand_id
1 'polypeptide(L)'
;MARARRLSFPEALGFRPAPWRSTLLWIALSAGWMLLSNALWHWRGPWDFGPWRQAPLLASILRVLAVGILGPMAEELIFRGLLYGRLAKTRVGPVGTIVILALFWAVIHVSYDATVITVIFIDGLLLGAARWRTGSLLPPVLMHIVWNLYAVW
;
A
#
# COMPACT_ATOMS: atom_id res chain seq x y z
N MET A 1 -18.94 -2.70 33.98
CA MET A 1 -18.68 -1.79 32.85
C MET A 1 -17.18 -1.72 32.61
N ALA A 2 -16.66 -2.32 31.54
CA ALA A 2 -15.23 -2.26 31.22
C ALA A 2 -14.89 -0.87 30.67
N ARG A 3 -13.98 -0.15 31.32
CA ARG A 3 -13.49 1.17 30.90
C ARG A 3 -12.76 0.99 29.57
N ALA A 4 -13.33 1.49 28.47
CA ALA A 4 -12.68 1.44 27.16
C ALA A 4 -11.32 2.13 27.27
N ARG A 5 -10.24 1.36 27.09
CA ARG A 5 -8.87 1.85 27.15
C ARG A 5 -8.69 2.87 26.01
N ARG A 6 -8.48 4.14 26.35
CA ARG A 6 -8.14 5.16 25.34
C ARG A 6 -6.75 4.84 24.79
N LEU A 7 -6.69 4.32 23.57
CA LEU A 7 -5.44 4.13 22.85
C LEU A 7 -4.79 5.49 22.58
N SER A 8 -3.45 5.54 22.63
CA SER A 8 -2.71 6.71 22.16
C SER A 8 -2.92 6.91 20.64
N PHE A 9 -2.69 8.12 20.14
CA PHE A 9 -2.87 8.42 18.71
C PHE A 9 -2.02 7.50 17.80
N PRO A 10 -0.72 7.23 18.08
CA PRO A 10 0.07 6.28 17.29
C PRO A 10 -0.48 4.84 17.32
N GLU A 11 -0.94 4.37 18.48
CA GLU A 11 -1.55 3.04 18.61
C GLU A 11 -2.88 2.95 17.84
N ALA A 12 -3.67 4.03 17.84
CA ALA A 12 -4.91 4.12 17.07
C ALA A 12 -4.65 4.06 15.56
N LEU A 13 -3.52 4.61 15.11
CA LEU A 13 -3.03 4.51 13.73
C LEU A 13 -2.44 3.14 13.40
N GLY A 14 -2.21 2.26 14.38
CA GLY A 14 -1.65 0.94 14.16
C GLY A 14 -0.12 0.91 14.10
N PHE A 15 0.56 1.93 14.64
CA PHE A 15 2.01 1.86 14.88
C PHE A 15 2.31 0.87 16.00
N ARG A 16 2.34 -0.41 15.64
CA ARG A 16 2.72 -1.50 16.52
C ARG A 16 3.58 -2.52 15.78
N PRO A 17 4.46 -3.26 16.47
CA PRO A 17 5.22 -4.33 15.86
C PRO A 17 4.29 -5.37 15.21
N ALA A 18 4.70 -5.89 14.05
CA ALA A 18 4.08 -7.05 13.43
C ALA A 18 5.07 -8.23 13.47
N PRO A 19 4.59 -9.49 13.62
CA PRO A 19 5.48 -10.64 13.54
C PRO A 19 6.17 -10.68 12.17
N TRP A 20 7.50 -10.73 12.16
CA TRP A 20 8.29 -10.65 10.92
C TRP A 20 7.92 -11.73 9.89
N ARG A 21 7.57 -12.95 10.35
CA ARG A 21 7.09 -14.03 9.47
C ARG A 21 5.79 -13.66 8.75
N SER A 22 4.86 -13.03 9.47
CA SER A 22 3.62 -12.54 8.87
C SER A 22 3.91 -11.40 7.89
N THR A 23 4.81 -10.48 8.24
CA THR A 23 5.22 -9.40 7.34
C THR A 23 5.83 -9.95 6.06
N LEU A 24 6.76 -10.90 6.15
CA LEU A 24 7.36 -11.55 4.99
C LEU A 24 6.35 -12.32 4.14
N LEU A 25 5.40 -13.01 4.77
CA LEU A 25 4.32 -13.69 4.05
C LEU A 25 3.51 -12.68 3.23
N TRP A 26 3.11 -11.55 3.82
CA TRP A 26 2.36 -10.53 3.11
C TRP A 26 3.15 -9.91 1.96
N ILE A 27 4.43 -9.61 2.17
CA ILE A 27 5.33 -9.13 1.11
C ILE A 27 5.41 -10.17 -0.01
N ALA A 28 5.62 -11.46 0.31
CA ALA A 28 5.71 -12.52 -0.69
C ALA A 28 4.40 -12.72 -1.46
N LEU A 29 3.24 -12.67 -0.79
CA LEU A 29 1.94 -12.78 -1.44
C LEU A 29 1.70 -11.63 -2.42
N SER A 30 1.98 -10.39 -2.01
CA SER A 30 1.85 -9.26 -2.91
C SER A 30 2.92 -9.24 -4.00
N ALA A 31 4.11 -9.81 -3.76
CA ALA A 31 5.13 -10.01 -4.80
C ALA A 31 4.64 -10.97 -5.86
N GLY A 32 4.11 -12.11 -5.42
CA GLY A 32 3.54 -13.12 -6.31
C GLY A 32 2.42 -12.54 -7.16
N TRP A 33 1.52 -11.75 -6.54
CA TRP A 33 0.47 -11.04 -7.26
C TRP A 33 1.04 -10.07 -8.31
N MET A 34 2.00 -9.23 -7.93
CA MET A 34 2.59 -8.22 -8.80
C MET A 34 3.32 -8.84 -10.00
N LEU A 35 4.09 -9.90 -9.75
CA LEU A 35 4.82 -10.62 -10.80
C LEU A 35 3.86 -11.39 -11.72
N LEU A 36 2.83 -12.01 -11.16
CA LEU A 36 1.81 -12.73 -11.92
C LEU A 36 1.02 -11.77 -12.82
N SER A 37 0.51 -10.67 -12.28
CA SER A 37 -0.28 -9.70 -13.05
C SER A 37 0.56 -9.07 -14.16
N ASN A 38 1.83 -8.77 -13.90
CA ASN A 38 2.74 -8.29 -14.95
C ASN A 38 3.04 -9.36 -16.01
N ALA A 39 3.17 -10.64 -15.62
CA ALA A 39 3.38 -11.72 -16.58
C ALA A 39 2.15 -11.97 -17.47
N LEU A 40 0.95 -11.75 -16.94
CA LEU A 40 -0.31 -11.96 -17.67
C LEU A 40 -0.69 -10.79 -18.57
N TRP A 41 -0.44 -9.55 -18.13
CA TRP A 41 -0.97 -8.36 -18.78
C TRP A 41 0.08 -7.35 -19.24
N HIS A 42 1.35 -7.53 -18.87
CA HIS A 42 2.46 -6.65 -19.24
C HIS A 42 2.21 -5.16 -18.94
N TRP A 43 1.34 -4.86 -17.98
CA TRP A 43 0.89 -3.51 -17.63
C TRP A 43 2.02 -2.58 -17.18
N ARG A 44 3.09 -3.18 -16.65
CA ARG A 44 4.26 -2.48 -16.10
C ARG A 44 5.20 -1.95 -17.18
N GLY A 45 5.12 -2.50 -18.39
CA GLY A 45 6.02 -2.19 -19.50
C GLY A 45 7.46 -2.71 -19.32
N PRO A 46 8.34 -2.46 -20.31
CA PRO A 46 9.74 -2.86 -20.27
C PRO A 46 10.53 -2.07 -19.21
N TRP A 47 11.69 -2.59 -18.81
CA TRP A 47 12.61 -1.85 -17.94
C TRP A 47 13.28 -0.74 -18.76
N ASP A 48 12.84 0.50 -18.59
CA ASP A 48 13.41 1.65 -19.29
C ASP A 48 14.01 2.69 -18.34
N PHE A 49 15.28 2.51 -17.98
CA PHE A 49 16.02 3.49 -17.19
C PHE A 49 16.52 4.71 -18.01
N GLY A 50 16.07 4.89 -19.25
CA GLY A 50 16.41 6.02 -20.10
C GLY A 50 16.16 7.38 -19.43
N PRO A 51 14.95 7.66 -18.93
CA PRO A 51 14.62 8.91 -18.24
C PRO A 51 15.50 9.19 -17.01
N TRP A 52 15.94 8.14 -16.32
CA TRP A 52 16.78 8.24 -15.10
C TRP A 52 18.22 8.57 -15.40
N ARG A 53 18.74 8.00 -16.49
CA ARG A 53 20.11 8.26 -16.98
C ARG A 53 20.23 9.64 -17.60
N GLN A 54 19.14 10.18 -18.14
CA GLN A 54 19.10 11.51 -18.75
C GLN A 54 18.86 12.63 -17.73
N ALA A 55 18.29 12.32 -16.56
CA ALA A 55 18.07 13.30 -15.49
C ALA A 55 19.32 13.51 -14.63
N PRO A 56 19.50 14.68 -13.99
CA PRO A 56 20.52 14.89 -12.98
C PRO A 56 20.41 13.87 -11.84
N LEU A 57 21.54 13.37 -11.34
CA LEU A 57 21.58 12.35 -10.28
C LEU A 57 20.71 12.71 -9.07
N LEU A 58 20.77 13.97 -8.63
CA LEU A 58 19.96 14.45 -7.51
C LEU A 58 18.45 14.32 -7.79
N ALA A 59 18.00 14.63 -9.01
CA ALA A 59 16.60 14.50 -9.38
C ALA A 59 16.14 13.03 -9.36
N SER A 60 16.98 12.12 -9.85
CA SER A 60 16.74 10.67 -9.77
C SER A 60 16.66 10.18 -8.31
N ILE A 61 17.59 10.61 -7.44
CA ILE A 61 17.55 10.27 -6.01
C ILE A 61 16.26 10.78 -5.37
N LEU A 62 15.92 12.06 -5.59
CA LEU A 62 14.70 12.65 -5.03
C LEU A 62 13.44 11.95 -5.53
N ARG A 63 13.40 11.51 -6.79
CA ARG A 63 12.27 10.75 -7.33
C ARG A 63 12.13 9.39 -6.65
N VAL A 64 13.20 8.62 -6.45
CA VAL A 64 13.14 7.34 -5.71
C VAL A 64 12.68 7.57 -4.27
N LEU A 65 13.22 8.59 -3.58
CA LEU A 65 12.80 8.89 -2.22
C LEU A 65 11.34 9.32 -2.15
N ALA A 66 10.90 10.22 -3.03
CA ALA A 66 9.54 10.74 -3.02
C ALA A 66 8.51 9.70 -3.45
N VAL A 67 8.71 9.04 -4.60
CA VAL A 67 7.72 8.13 -5.19
C VAL A 67 7.88 6.71 -4.67
N GLY A 68 9.11 6.25 -4.46
CA GLY A 68 9.40 4.88 -4.00
C GLY A 68 9.18 4.67 -2.51
N ILE A 69 9.33 5.72 -1.68
CA ILE A 69 9.36 5.57 -0.22
C ILE A 69 8.35 6.49 0.48
N LEU A 70 8.52 7.81 0.35
CA LEU A 70 7.74 8.78 1.12
C LEU A 70 6.26 8.83 0.70
N GLY A 71 5.98 8.72 -0.59
CA GLY A 71 4.63 8.63 -1.16
C GLY A 71 3.85 7.44 -0.58
N PRO A 72 4.35 6.19 -0.74
CA PRO A 72 3.77 5.00 -0.12
C PRO A 72 3.54 5.14 1.38
N MET A 73 4.51 5.69 2.12
CA MET A 73 4.36 5.91 3.56
C MET A 73 3.22 6.88 3.88
N ALA A 74 3.11 7.99 3.15
CA ALA A 74 2.06 8.98 3.35
C ALA A 74 0.68 8.42 3.00
N GLU A 75 0.58 7.69 1.88
CA GLU A 75 -0.65 7.04 1.46
C GLU A 75 -1.12 6.02 2.49
N GLU A 76 -0.24 5.13 2.97
CA GLU A 76 -0.60 4.15 3.98
C GLU A 76 -1.00 4.79 5.31
N LEU A 77 -0.35 5.88 5.71
CA LEU A 77 -0.73 6.62 6.91
C LEU A 77 -2.16 7.17 6.81
N ILE A 78 -2.55 7.68 5.63
CA ILE A 78 -3.88 8.21 5.38
C ILE A 78 -4.90 7.06 5.28
N PHE A 79 -4.71 6.14 4.34
CA PHE A 79 -5.69 5.11 4.02
C PHE A 79 -5.76 4.03 5.11
N ARG A 80 -4.62 3.44 5.49
CA ARG A 80 -4.58 2.28 6.41
C ARG A 80 -4.40 2.71 7.86
N GLY A 81 -3.81 3.87 8.11
CA GLY A 81 -3.71 4.47 9.44
C GLY A 81 -5.01 5.15 9.84
N LEU A 82 -5.28 6.33 9.27
CA LEU A 82 -6.35 7.23 9.68
C LEU A 82 -7.74 6.74 9.25
N LEU A 83 -7.95 6.51 7.96
CA LEU A 83 -9.27 6.18 7.41
C LEU A 83 -9.72 4.79 7.86
N TYR A 84 -8.88 3.77 7.68
CA TYR A 84 -9.19 2.40 8.14
C TYR A 84 -9.41 2.36 9.66
N GLY A 85 -8.55 3.01 10.45
CA GLY A 85 -8.64 3.02 11.91
C GLY A 85 -9.95 3.60 12.47
N ARG A 86 -10.63 4.45 11.69
CA ARG A 86 -11.95 5.02 12.02
C ARG A 86 -13.08 4.20 11.41
N LEU A 87 -13.04 3.96 10.10
CA LEU A 87 -14.15 3.35 9.37
C LEU A 87 -14.40 1.89 9.80
N ALA A 88 -13.33 1.14 10.09
CA ALA A 88 -13.43 -0.27 10.50
C ALA A 88 -14.15 -0.47 11.86
N LYS A 89 -14.28 0.60 12.66
CA LYS A 89 -14.99 0.59 13.96
C LYS A 89 -16.45 1.00 13.85
N THR A 90 -16.91 1.38 12.66
CA THR A 90 -18.32 1.69 12.38
C THR A 90 -19.08 0.42 11.98
N ARG A 91 -20.37 0.56 11.62
CA ARG A 91 -21.19 -0.54 11.09
C ARG A 91 -20.66 -1.13 9.78
N VAL A 92 -19.79 -0.41 9.06
CA VAL A 92 -19.12 -0.92 7.85
C VAL A 92 -18.22 -2.13 8.15
N GLY A 93 -17.64 -2.16 9.36
CA GLY A 93 -16.74 -3.22 9.80
C GLY A 93 -15.42 -3.30 9.02
N PRO A 94 -14.53 -4.24 9.39
CA PRO A 94 -13.19 -4.36 8.78
C PRO A 94 -13.23 -4.69 7.29
N VAL A 95 -14.02 -5.68 6.88
CA VAL A 95 -14.06 -6.15 5.48
C VAL A 95 -14.64 -5.07 4.56
N GLY A 96 -15.75 -4.45 4.94
CA GLY A 96 -16.33 -3.35 4.16
C GLY A 96 -15.38 -2.17 4.03
N THR A 97 -14.61 -1.88 5.09
CA THR A 97 -13.59 -0.82 5.08
C THR A 97 -12.48 -1.11 4.09
N ILE A 98 -12.00 -2.36 4.01
CA ILE A 98 -10.98 -2.77 3.03
C ILE A 98 -11.48 -2.51 1.61
N VAL A 99 -12.69 -2.96 1.28
CA VAL A 99 -13.25 -2.82 -0.07
C VAL A 99 -13.47 -1.36 -0.42
N ILE A 100 -14.08 -0.57 0.47
CA ILE A 100 -14.35 0.86 0.24
C ILE A 100 -13.05 1.64 0.03
N LEU A 101 -12.04 1.41 0.88
CA LEU A 101 -10.78 2.13 0.76
C LEU A 101 -9.96 1.69 -0.45
N ALA A 102 -10.02 0.40 -0.83
CA ALA A 102 -9.41 -0.07 -2.06
C ALA A 102 -10.06 0.56 -3.31
N LEU A 103 -11.40 0.65 -3.34
CA LEU A 103 -12.12 1.34 -4.41
C LEU A 103 -11.74 2.83 -4.47
N PHE A 104 -11.76 3.52 -3.33
CA PHE A 104 -11.42 4.94 -3.30
C PHE A 104 -9.96 5.19 -3.72
N TRP A 105 -9.04 4.32 -3.31
CA TRP A 105 -7.65 4.37 -3.73
C TRP A 105 -7.50 4.14 -5.24
N ALA A 106 -8.20 3.16 -5.83
CA ALA A 106 -8.20 2.95 -7.27
C ALA A 106 -8.78 4.15 -8.04
N VAL A 107 -9.83 4.80 -7.52
CA VAL A 107 -10.47 5.97 -8.16
C VAL A 107 -9.55 7.18 -8.23
N ILE A 108 -8.66 7.41 -7.25
CA ILE A 108 -7.70 8.52 -7.35
C ILE A 108 -6.59 8.26 -8.37
N HIS A 109 -6.52 7.04 -8.95
CA HIS A 109 -5.57 6.61 -9.97
C HIS A 109 -6.17 6.53 -11.38
N VAL A 110 -7.32 7.17 -11.63
CA VAL A 110 -8.02 7.15 -12.94
C VAL A 110 -7.22 7.73 -14.12
N SER A 111 -6.06 8.33 -13.88
CA SER A 111 -5.13 8.75 -14.94
C SER A 111 -4.43 7.57 -15.62
N TYR A 112 -4.44 6.38 -15.02
CA TYR A 112 -3.90 5.17 -15.62
C TYR A 112 -4.94 4.43 -16.47
N ASP A 113 -4.51 3.47 -17.29
CA ASP A 113 -5.43 2.61 -18.02
C ASP A 113 -6.17 1.62 -17.10
N ALA A 114 -7.24 1.02 -17.62
CA ALA A 114 -8.12 0.14 -16.86
C ALA A 114 -7.40 -1.10 -16.28
N THR A 115 -6.36 -1.61 -16.94
CA THR A 115 -5.59 -2.76 -16.46
C THR A 115 -4.81 -2.37 -15.22
N VAL A 116 -4.09 -1.26 -15.28
CA VAL A 116 -3.32 -0.74 -14.14
C VAL A 116 -4.24 -0.38 -12.97
N ILE A 117 -5.39 0.26 -13.23
CA ILE A 117 -6.38 0.55 -12.19
C ILE A 117 -6.88 -0.74 -11.51
N THR A 118 -7.08 -1.82 -12.28
CA THR A 118 -7.49 -3.12 -11.75
C THR A 118 -6.42 -3.71 -10.83
N VAL A 119 -5.14 -3.62 -11.21
CA VAL A 119 -4.02 -4.05 -10.39
C VAL A 119 -3.95 -3.24 -9.09
N ILE A 120 -4.02 -1.91 -9.18
CA ILE A 120 -4.05 -0.99 -8.02
C ILE A 120 -5.22 -1.32 -7.08
N PHE A 121 -6.41 -1.61 -7.61
CA PHE A 121 -7.55 -2.00 -6.78
C PHE A 121 -7.25 -3.26 -5.96
N ILE A 122 -6.68 -4.30 -6.59
CA ILE A 122 -6.34 -5.57 -5.92
C ILE A 122 -5.21 -5.38 -4.91
N ASP A 123 -4.19 -4.57 -5.24
CA ASP A 123 -3.16 -4.16 -4.28
C ASP A 123 -3.80 -3.46 -3.08
N GLY A 124 -4.81 -2.64 -3.33
CA GLY A 124 -5.55 -1.94 -2.30
C GLY A 124 -6.21 -2.88 -1.31
N LEU A 125 -6.78 -3.99 -1.81
CA LEU A 125 -7.35 -5.07 -1.02
C LEU A 125 -6.29 -5.82 -0.22
N LEU A 126 -5.13 -6.15 -0.83
CA LEU A 126 -4.03 -6.85 -0.18
C LEU A 126 -3.44 -6.04 0.98
N LEU A 127 -3.19 -4.74 0.76
CA LEU A 127 -2.73 -3.80 1.78
C LEU A 127 -3.72 -3.70 2.94
N GLY A 128 -5.02 -3.58 2.62
CA GLY A 128 -6.09 -3.56 3.62
C GLY A 128 -6.20 -4.87 4.41
N ALA A 129 -6.05 -6.02 3.75
CA ALA A 129 -6.06 -7.33 4.39
C ALA A 129 -4.86 -7.53 5.31
N ALA A 130 -3.66 -7.12 4.88
CA ALA A 130 -2.45 -7.14 5.70
C ALA A 130 -2.62 -6.27 6.96
N ARG A 131 -3.17 -5.06 6.79
CA ARG A 131 -3.52 -4.17 7.90
C ARG A 131 -4.52 -4.83 8.86
N TRP A 132 -5.57 -5.45 8.36
CA TRP A 132 -6.59 -6.06 9.21
C TRP A 132 -6.03 -7.25 10.00
N ARG A 133 -5.31 -8.14 9.32
CA ARG A 133 -4.82 -9.40 9.88
C ARG A 133 -3.69 -9.21 10.89
N THR A 134 -2.77 -8.30 10.61
CA THR A 134 -1.66 -8.00 11.52
C THR A 134 -2.03 -6.93 12.54
N GLY A 135 -3.04 -6.12 12.21
CA GLY A 135 -3.41 -4.96 12.97
C GLY A 135 -2.37 -3.82 12.94
N SER A 136 -1.27 -4.00 12.22
CA SER A 136 -0.14 -3.09 12.16
C SER A 136 -0.15 -2.30 10.85
N LEU A 137 0.36 -1.08 10.90
CA LEU A 137 0.63 -0.27 9.72
C LEU A 137 1.95 -0.66 9.03
N LEU A 138 2.85 -1.36 9.73
CA LEU A 138 4.17 -1.67 9.19
C LEU A 138 4.12 -2.63 7.98
N PRO A 139 3.39 -3.77 8.01
CA PRO A 139 3.30 -4.65 6.85
C PRO A 139 2.81 -3.97 5.56
N PRO A 140 1.68 -3.24 5.55
CA PRO A 140 1.23 -2.59 4.31
C PRO A 140 2.19 -1.48 3.85
N VAL A 141 2.83 -0.73 4.75
CA VAL A 141 3.88 0.23 4.36
C VAL A 141 5.03 -0.45 3.63
N LEU A 142 5.56 -1.55 4.19
CA LEU A 142 6.67 -2.26 3.57
C LEU A 142 6.28 -2.92 2.24
N MET A 143 5.09 -3.51 2.16
CA MET A 143 4.54 -4.02 0.90
C MET A 143 4.50 -2.92 -0.16
N HIS A 144 3.89 -1.77 0.17
CA HIS A 144 3.70 -0.67 -0.78
C HIS A 144 5.04 -0.08 -1.25
N ILE A 145 6.02 0.11 -0.36
CA ILE A 145 7.38 0.53 -0.74
C ILE A 145 8.00 -0.47 -1.71
N VAL A 146 7.91 -1.77 -1.43
CA VAL A 146 8.46 -2.80 -2.33
C VAL A 146 7.79 -2.74 -3.70
N TRP A 147 6.48 -2.51 -3.81
CA TRP A 147 5.79 -2.40 -5.09
C TRP A 147 6.02 -1.08 -5.81
N ASN A 148 6.22 0.02 -5.11
CA ASN A 148 6.59 1.27 -5.78
C ASN A 148 8.05 1.24 -6.25
N LEU A 149 8.97 0.61 -5.51
CA LEU A 149 10.31 0.30 -6.05
C LEU A 149 10.22 -0.71 -7.22
N TYR A 150 9.26 -1.63 -7.07
CA TYR A 150 8.56 -2.46 -8.06
C TYR A 150 7.96 -1.71 -9.26
N ALA A 151 7.78 -0.39 -9.23
CA ALA A 151 7.07 0.36 -10.28
C ALA A 151 7.91 1.49 -10.87
N VAL A 152 8.91 1.95 -10.10
CA VAL A 152 9.62 3.20 -10.34
C VAL A 152 10.92 2.95 -11.12
N TRP A 153 10.83 3.02 -12.44
CA TRP A 153 11.97 3.10 -13.36
C TRP A 153 11.53 3.76 -14.66
#